data_AF-A0A7V9CQM0-F1
#
_entry.id   AF-A0A7V9CQM0-F1
#
_cell.length_a   1.000
_cell.length_b   1.000
_cell.length_c   1.000
_cell.angle_alpha   90.00
_cell.angle_beta   90.00
_cell.angle_gamma   90.00
#
_symmetry.space_group_name_H-M   'P 1'
#
loop_
_entity.id
_entity.type
_entity.pdbx_description
1 polymer ?
#
loop_
_entity_poly.entity_id
_entity_poly.type
_entity_poly.pdbx_seq_one_letter_code
_entity_poly.pdbx_strand_id
1 'polypeptide(L)'
;MLHDALLFQLIVIGEAVKSLADELKDRERNIPWAQIAAQRDFIAHAYFRVSMTRILNTVTNDLPPLEEAIDRLLVLGPSALDDTDEGRGD
;
A
#
# COMPACT_ATOMS: atom_id res chain seq x y z
N MET A 1 -6.21 7.28 21.17
CA MET A 1 -4.73 7.18 21.11
C MET A 1 -4.27 5.99 20.27
N LEU A 2 -4.53 4.71 20.61
CA LEU A 2 -4.18 3.57 19.72
C LEU A 2 -5.08 3.48 18.47
N HIS A 3 -6.40 3.58 18.67
CA HIS A 3 -7.38 3.51 17.60
C HIS A 3 -7.07 4.52 16.48
N ASP A 4 -6.86 5.77 16.86
CA ASP A 4 -6.64 6.87 15.93
C ASP A 4 -5.30 6.71 15.19
N ALA A 5 -4.27 6.19 15.85
CA ALA A 5 -2.99 5.87 15.22
C ALA A 5 -3.14 4.78 14.14
N LEU A 6 -3.93 3.73 14.43
CA LEU A 6 -4.21 2.68 13.43
C LEU A 6 -5.00 3.22 12.24
N LEU A 7 -6.02 4.05 12.50
CA LEU A 7 -6.78 4.71 11.41
C LEU A 7 -5.88 5.58 10.54
N PHE A 8 -5.00 6.37 11.16
CA PHE A 8 -4.05 7.20 10.43
C PHE A 8 -3.10 6.36 9.59
N GLN A 9 -2.57 5.25 10.14
CA GLN A 9 -1.68 4.38 9.38
C GLN A 9 -2.39 3.75 8.16
N LEU A 10 -3.66 3.35 8.29
CA LEU A 10 -4.45 2.84 7.17
C LEU A 10 -4.72 3.92 6.10
N ILE A 11 -4.92 5.17 6.51
CA ILE A 11 -5.00 6.30 5.56
C ILE A 11 -3.69 6.43 4.78
N VAL A 12 -2.55 6.41 5.46
CA VAL A 12 -1.21 6.52 4.84
C VAL A 12 -0.97 5.39 3.84
N ILE A 13 -1.31 4.15 4.23
CA ILE A 13 -1.19 2.98 3.33
C ILE A 13 -2.08 3.15 2.10
N GLY A 14 -3.34 3.55 2.26
CA GLY A 14 -4.25 3.75 1.14
C GLY A 14 -3.80 4.86 0.19
N GLU A 15 -3.22 5.95 0.71
CA GLU A 15 -2.64 7.02 -0.11
C GLU A 15 -1.43 6.51 -0.90
N ALA A 16 -0.51 5.77 -0.26
CA ALA A 16 0.65 5.19 -0.93
C ALA A 16 0.23 4.22 -2.05
N VAL A 17 -0.76 3.36 -1.80
CA VAL A 17 -1.31 2.44 -2.80
C VAL A 17 -1.95 3.17 -3.97
N LYS A 18 -2.66 4.27 -3.72
CA LYS A 18 -3.26 5.11 -4.77
C LYS A 18 -2.20 5.68 -5.72
N SER A 19 -1.02 6.02 -5.19
CA SER A 19 0.11 6.56 -5.95
C SER A 19 0.95 5.51 -6.68
N LEU A 20 0.72 4.20 -6.46
CA LEU A 20 1.42 3.16 -7.22
C LEU A 20 1.09 3.25 -8.70
N ALA A 21 2.09 2.99 -9.54
CA ALA A 21 1.92 2.88 -10.98
C ALA A 21 1.02 1.68 -11.33
N ASP A 22 0.20 1.80 -12.37
CA ASP A 22 -0.76 0.75 -12.71
C ASP A 22 -0.06 -0.52 -13.19
N GLU A 23 1.13 -0.41 -13.78
CA GLU A 23 1.96 -1.55 -14.17
C GLU A 23 2.40 -2.40 -12.96
N LEU A 24 2.59 -1.79 -11.79
CA LEU A 24 2.91 -2.51 -10.55
C LEU A 24 1.67 -3.20 -9.99
N LYS A 25 0.52 -2.52 -10.03
CA LYS A 25 -0.76 -3.10 -9.60
C LYS A 25 -1.15 -4.31 -10.46
N ASP A 26 -0.89 -4.24 -11.77
CA ASP A 26 -1.19 -5.31 -12.75
C ASP A 26 -0.33 -6.56 -12.57
N ARG A 27 0.85 -6.45 -11.93
CA ARG A 27 1.70 -7.60 -11.58
C ARG A 27 1.12 -8.42 -10.42
N GLU A 28 0.30 -7.80 -9.58
CA GLU A 28 -0.27 -8.38 -8.36
C GLU A 28 -1.80 -8.21 -8.34
N ARG A 29 -2.47 -8.68 -9.40
CA ARG A 29 -3.93 -8.52 -9.60
C ARG A 29 -4.83 -9.20 -8.54
N ASN A 30 -4.26 -10.07 -7.72
CA ASN A 30 -4.98 -10.71 -6.62
C ASN A 30 -5.21 -9.76 -5.44
N ILE A 31 -4.45 -8.66 -5.37
CA ILE A 31 -4.59 -7.65 -4.34
C ILE A 31 -5.69 -6.67 -4.75
N PRO A 32 -6.66 -6.37 -3.86
CA PRO A 32 -7.78 -5.48 -4.17
C PRO A 32 -7.35 -4.00 -4.09
N TRP A 33 -6.44 -3.56 -4.96
CA TRP A 33 -5.84 -2.22 -4.96
C TRP A 33 -6.85 -1.08 -4.87
N ALA A 34 -7.91 -1.17 -5.67
CA ALA A 34 -8.97 -0.15 -5.68
C ALA A 34 -9.70 -0.06 -4.33
N GLN A 35 -9.90 -1.20 -3.64
CA GLN A 35 -10.53 -1.22 -2.33
C GLN A 35 -9.63 -0.60 -1.26
N ILE A 36 -8.32 -0.89 -1.32
CA ILE A 36 -7.34 -0.33 -0.38
C ILE A 36 -7.22 1.19 -0.57
N ALA A 37 -7.19 1.67 -1.82
CA ALA A 37 -7.22 3.11 -2.09
C ALA A 37 -8.54 3.76 -1.62
N ALA A 38 -9.68 3.11 -1.85
CA ALA A 38 -10.98 3.62 -1.41
C ALA A 38 -11.14 3.62 0.12
N GLN A 39 -10.44 2.74 0.83
CA GLN A 39 -10.45 2.70 2.30
C GLN A 39 -9.96 4.02 2.90
N ARG A 40 -8.96 4.65 2.30
CA ARG A 40 -8.45 5.97 2.74
C ARG A 40 -9.58 7.01 2.74
N ASP A 41 -10.37 7.09 1.68
CA ASP A 41 -11.46 8.06 1.57
C ASP A 41 -12.56 7.75 2.59
N PHE A 42 -12.89 6.47 2.77
CA PHE A 42 -13.85 6.05 3.77
C PHE A 42 -13.41 6.42 5.19
N ILE A 43 -12.16 6.13 5.58
CA ILE A 43 -11.67 6.45 6.92
C ILE A 43 -11.60 7.97 7.11
N ALA A 44 -11.07 8.73 6.14
CA ALA A 44 -10.97 10.19 6.25
C ALA A 44 -12.34 10.87 6.49
N HIS A 45 -13.42 10.37 5.87
CA HIS A 45 -14.75 10.94 5.99
C HIS A 45 -15.62 10.31 7.09
N ALA A 46 -15.38 9.05 7.44
CA ALA A 46 -16.24 8.28 8.35
C ALA A 46 -15.49 7.65 9.53
N TYR A 47 -14.30 8.16 9.89
CA TYR A 47 -13.46 7.63 10.99
C TYR A 47 -14.24 7.39 12.28
N PHE A 48 -15.17 8.28 12.62
CA PHE A 48 -16.00 8.20 13.84
C PHE A 48 -16.98 7.02 13.84
N ARG A 49 -17.23 6.39 12.69
CA ARG A 49 -18.11 5.22 12.53
C ARG A 49 -17.34 3.91 12.48
N VAL A 50 -16.00 3.96 12.42
CA VAL A 50 -15.19 2.75 12.28
C VAL A 50 -14.96 2.15 13.66
N SER A 51 -15.26 0.86 13.82
CA SER A 51 -15.06 0.16 15.08
C SER A 51 -13.65 -0.42 15.17
N MET A 52 -13.10 -0.43 16.38
CA MET A 52 -11.79 -1.05 16.67
C MET A 52 -11.70 -2.50 16.16
N THR A 53 -12.76 -3.29 16.32
CA THR A 53 -12.78 -4.69 15.84
C THR A 53 -12.58 -4.80 14.33
N ARG A 54 -13.14 -3.88 13.54
CA ARG A 54 -12.94 -3.86 12.08
C ARG A 54 -11.50 -3.49 11.74
N ILE A 55 -10.94 -2.50 12.45
CA ILE A 55 -9.54 -2.10 12.25
C ILE A 55 -8.58 -3.24 12.59
N LEU A 56 -8.78 -3.90 13.73
CA LEU A 56 -7.96 -5.04 14.11
C LEU A 56 -8.07 -6.17 13.08
N ASN A 57 -9.26 -6.46 12.56
CA ASN A 57 -9.42 -7.45 11.49
C ASN A 57 -8.62 -7.09 10.23
N THR A 58 -8.64 -5.83 9.81
CA THR A 58 -7.83 -5.39 8.66
C THR A 58 -6.34 -5.53 8.94
N VAL A 59 -5.89 -5.11 10.13
CA VAL A 59 -4.48 -5.22 10.52
C VAL A 59 -4.02 -6.69 10.56
N THR A 60 -4.86 -7.60 11.05
CA THR A 60 -4.46 -9.01 11.23
C THR A 60 -4.62 -9.86 9.98
N ASN A 61 -5.60 -9.56 9.11
CA ASN A 61 -5.98 -10.46 8.01
C ASN A 61 -5.74 -9.85 6.63
N ASP A 62 -5.88 -8.53 6.48
CA ASP A 62 -5.81 -7.87 5.17
C ASP A 62 -4.41 -7.29 4.89
N LEU A 63 -3.71 -6.80 5.93
CA LEU A 63 -2.36 -6.23 5.78
C LEU A 63 -1.27 -7.27 5.44
N PRO A 64 -1.22 -8.48 6.04
CA PRO A 64 -0.14 -9.41 5.73
C PRO A 64 -0.06 -9.81 4.25
N PRO A 65 -1.18 -10.15 3.56
CA PRO A 65 -1.13 -10.42 2.12
C PRO A 65 -0.71 -9.21 1.27
N LEU A 66 -1.03 -7.99 1.72
CA LEU A 66 -0.58 -6.76 1.06
C LEU A 66 0.93 -6.56 1.23
N GLU A 67 1.46 -6.76 2.43
CA GLU A 67 2.90 -6.70 2.72
C GLU A 67 3.67 -7.71 1.85
N GLU A 68 3.22 -8.97 1.81
CA GLU A 68 3.83 -10.00 0.96
C GLU A 68 3.83 -9.63 -0.53
N ALA A 69 2.76 -8.98 -1.02
CA ALA A 69 2.70 -8.52 -2.41
C ALA A 69 3.68 -7.38 -2.68
N ILE A 70 3.80 -6.43 -1.74
CA ILE A 70 4.78 -5.34 -1.83
C ILE A 70 6.20 -5.92 -1.83
N ASP A 71 6.50 -6.88 -0.96
CA ASP A 71 7.80 -7.55 -0.92
C ASP A 71 8.14 -8.23 -2.25
N ARG A 72 7.17 -8.92 -2.88
CA ARG A 72 7.36 -9.50 -4.21
C ARG A 72 7.63 -8.44 -5.27
N LEU A 73 6.93 -7.30 -5.22
CA LEU A 73 7.16 -6.20 -6.16
C LEU A 73 8.54 -5.56 -5.98
N LEU A 74 9.04 -5.46 -4.74
CA LEU A 74 10.38 -4.96 -4.43
C LEU A 74 11.48 -5.94 -4.86
N VAL A 75 11.28 -7.25 -4.68
CA VAL A 75 12.21 -8.26 -5.20
C VAL A 75 12.23 -8.26 -6.74
N LEU A 76 11.15 -7.83 -7.39
CA LEU A 76 11.03 -7.71 -8.85
C LEU A 76 11.51 -6.36 -9.44
N GLY A 77 12.11 -5.43 -8.69
CA GLY A 77 12.73 -4.22 -9.28
C GLY A 77 13.71 -3.43 -8.39
N PRO A 78 14.73 -2.71 -8.94
CA PRO A 78 15.16 -2.61 -10.34
C PRO A 78 16.56 -3.26 -10.55
N SER A 79 16.62 -4.46 -11.12
CA SER A 79 17.88 -4.99 -11.69
C SER A 79 18.12 -4.53 -13.14
N ALA A 80 17.30 -3.63 -13.67
CA ALA A 80 17.34 -3.20 -15.09
C ALA A 80 17.35 -1.67 -15.29
N LEU A 81 17.40 -0.88 -14.22
CA LEU A 81 17.50 0.59 -14.30
C LEU A 81 18.76 1.14 -13.62
N ASP A 82 19.65 0.28 -13.13
CA ASP A 82 20.88 0.68 -12.42
C ASP A 82 22.18 0.38 -13.21
N ASP A 83 22.06 -0.10 -14.46
CA ASP A 83 23.21 -0.44 -15.33
C ASP A 83 23.47 0.57 -16.46
N THR A 84 22.89 1.77 -16.41
CA THR A 84 23.28 2.87 -17.32
C THR A 84 23.65 4.13 -16.56
N ASP A 85 24.79 4.07 -15.88
CA ASP A 85 25.68 5.23 -15.76
C ASP A 85 27.13 4.80 -16.05
N GLU A 86 27.33 4.25 -17.26
CA GLU A 86 28.65 4.27 -17.89
C GLU A 86 28.98 5.70 -18.32
N GLY A 87 29.84 6.34 -17.54
CA GLY A 87 30.96 7.15 -18.03
C GLY A 87 30.69 8.14 -19.16
N ARG A 88 30.50 9.41 -18.78
CA ARG A 88 30.96 10.57 -19.56
C ARG A 88 31.37 11.63 -18.53
N GLY A 89 32.64 11.96 -18.29
CA GLY A 89 33.70 12.18 -19.26
C GLY A 89 33.71 13.66 -19.68
N ASP A 90 34.15 14.54 -18.78
CA ASP A 90 35.18 15.60 -18.97
C ASP A 90 35.47 16.25 -17.59
#